data_AF-E4TXE6-F1
#
_entry.id   AF-E4TXE6-F1
#
_cell.length_a   1.000
_cell.length_b   1.000
_cell.length_c   1.000
_cell.angle_alpha   90.00
_cell.angle_beta   90.00
_cell.angle_gamma   90.00
#
_symmetry.space_group_name_H-M   'P 1'
#
loop_
_entity.id
_entity.type
_entity.pdbx_description
1 polymer ?
#
loop_
_entity_poly.entity_id
_entity_poly.type
_entity_poly.pdbx_seq_one_letter_code
_entity_poly.pdbx_strand_id
1 'polypeptide(L)'
;MNYFWSFLFLALSLNAAYNPFFREPVKPKKAPVATSDARPMPLPPLLAPPSLPSKTEFDLSQLIYNCFLETNKGKFILLKIGENTVVLKEGDPFYANNHKYFIRNITSNYITVDDAGRIQTIYFTTGAN
;
A
#
# COMPACT_ATOMS: atom_id res chain seq x y z
N MET A 1 -31.52 25.37 19.34
CA MET A 1 -32.23 24.60 18.29
C MET A 1 -31.18 24.08 17.31
N ASN A 2 -30.86 22.79 17.38
CA ASN A 2 -29.68 22.15 16.80
C ASN A 2 -29.97 21.59 15.39
N TYR A 3 -30.14 22.47 14.39
CA TYR A 3 -30.42 22.04 13.01
C TYR A 3 -29.16 21.68 12.19
N PHE A 4 -27.98 22.04 12.68
CA PHE A 4 -26.72 21.81 11.98
C PHE A 4 -26.39 20.31 11.84
N TRP A 5 -26.65 19.54 12.90
CA TRP A 5 -26.41 18.10 12.92
C TRP A 5 -27.37 17.34 12.00
N SER A 6 -28.62 17.79 11.90
CA SER A 6 -29.62 17.18 11.01
C SER A 6 -29.27 17.37 9.53
N PHE A 7 -28.69 18.52 9.15
CA PHE A 7 -28.22 18.77 7.79
C PHE A 7 -27.00 17.92 7.41
N LEU A 8 -26.08 17.70 8.35
CA LEU A 8 -24.89 16.88 8.13
C LEU A 8 -25.26 15.41 7.87
N PHE A 9 -26.23 14.86 8.61
CA PHE A 9 -26.71 13.49 8.40
C PHE A 9 -27.46 13.32 7.07
N LEU A 10 -28.20 14.33 6.61
CA LEU A 10 -28.91 14.28 5.34
C LEU A 10 -27.95 14.33 4.14
N ALA A 11 -26.86 15.10 4.22
CA ALA A 11 -25.87 15.20 3.15
C ALA A 11 -25.03 13.91 3.00
N LEU A 12 -24.75 13.21 4.09
CA LEU A 12 -23.97 11.96 4.09
C LEU A 12 -24.75 10.76 3.51
N SER A 13 -26.08 10.72 3.69
CA SER A 13 -26.92 9.62 3.16
C SER A 13 -27.10 9.69 1.65
N LEU A 14 -27.06 10.87 1.04
CA LEU A 14 -27.19 11.07 -0.40
C LEU A 14 -25.96 10.57 -1.20
N ASN A 15 -24.77 10.55 -0.59
CA ASN A 15 -23.54 10.06 -1.25
C ASN A 15 -23.30 8.55 -1.10
N ALA A 16 -23.99 7.86 -0.17
CA ALA A 16 -23.85 6.42 -0.01
C ALA A 16 -24.60 5.60 -1.10
N ALA A 17 -25.55 6.23 -1.79
CA ALA A 17 -26.39 5.57 -2.81
C ALA A 17 -25.80 5.62 -4.24
N TYR A 18 -24.66 6.30 -4.45
CA TYR A 18 -24.03 6.40 -5.77
C TYR A 18 -22.71 5.64 -5.80
N ASN A 19 -22.78 4.30 -5.76
CA ASN A 19 -21.63 3.45 -6.05
C ASN A 19 -21.64 3.08 -7.55
N PRO A 20 -20.79 3.69 -8.39
CA PRO A 20 -20.75 3.40 -9.82
C PRO A 20 -20.22 1.99 -10.15
N PHE A 21 -19.72 1.23 -9.17
CA PHE A 21 -19.18 -0.12 -9.38
C PHE A 21 -20.23 -1.24 -9.45
N PHE A 22 -21.49 -0.99 -9.09
CA PHE A 22 -22.58 -1.99 -9.16
C PHE A 22 -23.61 -1.68 -10.26
N ARG A 23 -23.19 -1.00 -11.33
CA ARG A 23 -23.97 -1.01 -12.58
C ARG A 23 -23.78 -2.37 -13.24
N GLU A 24 -24.73 -3.26 -13.01
CA GLU A 24 -24.82 -4.54 -13.71
C GLU A 24 -24.72 -4.30 -15.23
N PRO A 25 -23.75 -4.91 -15.94
CA PRO A 25 -23.83 -4.98 -17.39
C PRO A 25 -24.97 -5.94 -17.72
N VAL A 26 -26.07 -5.39 -18.22
CA VAL A 26 -27.15 -6.16 -18.85
C VAL A 26 -26.52 -7.03 -19.93
N LYS A 27 -26.48 -8.33 -19.68
CA LYS A 27 -25.97 -9.35 -20.61
C LYS A 27 -26.70 -9.20 -21.96
N PRO A 28 -25.98 -9.07 -23.09
CA PRO A 28 -26.63 -9.13 -24.39
C PRO A 28 -27.19 -10.54 -24.63
N LYS A 29 -28.40 -10.55 -25.17
CA LYS A 29 -29.27 -11.68 -25.48
C LYS A 29 -28.57 -12.67 -26.44
N LYS A 30 -28.63 -13.95 -26.07
CA LYS A 30 -28.11 -15.11 -26.81
C LYS A 30 -28.72 -15.17 -28.23
N ALA A 31 -27.90 -15.20 -29.28
CA ALA A 31 -28.32 -15.54 -30.64
C ALA A 31 -28.16 -17.05 -30.87
N PRO A 32 -28.99 -17.69 -31.71
CA PRO A 32 -29.01 -19.14 -31.87
C PRO A 32 -27.81 -19.63 -32.70
N VAL A 33 -27.34 -20.81 -32.30
CA VAL A 33 -26.26 -21.57 -32.92
C VAL A 33 -26.65 -21.99 -34.33
N ALA A 34 -25.80 -21.67 -35.31
CA ALA A 34 -25.81 -22.25 -36.65
C ALA A 34 -24.53 -23.07 -36.85
N THR A 35 -24.74 -24.31 -37.28
CA THR A 35 -23.79 -25.39 -37.58
C THR A 35 -22.81 -25.02 -38.70
N SER A 36 -21.52 -25.38 -38.57
CA SER A 36 -20.66 -25.82 -39.69
C SER A 36 -19.27 -26.24 -39.21
N ASP A 37 -18.95 -27.51 -39.49
CA ASP A 37 -17.65 -28.11 -39.84
C ASP A 37 -16.42 -27.84 -38.96
N ALA A 38 -16.14 -28.83 -38.12
CA ALA A 38 -14.86 -29.00 -37.42
C ALA A 38 -13.74 -29.36 -38.41
N ARG A 39 -12.92 -28.38 -38.78
CA ARG A 39 -11.51 -28.61 -39.11
C ARG A 39 -10.66 -28.30 -37.88
N PRO A 40 -9.71 -29.15 -37.47
CA PRO A 40 -8.82 -28.83 -36.36
C PRO A 40 -7.88 -27.70 -36.78
N MET A 41 -8.12 -26.51 -36.24
CA MET A 41 -7.22 -25.37 -36.38
C MET A 41 -6.04 -25.55 -35.41
N PRO A 42 -4.78 -25.37 -35.84
CA PRO A 42 -3.64 -25.46 -34.93
C PRO A 42 -3.77 -24.38 -33.86
N LEU A 43 -3.57 -24.76 -32.59
CA LEU A 43 -3.64 -23.87 -31.44
C LEU A 43 -2.67 -22.69 -31.65
N PRO A 44 -3.12 -21.43 -31.49
CA PRO A 44 -2.20 -20.30 -31.51
C PRO A 44 -1.18 -20.45 -30.37
N PRO A 45 0.09 -20.07 -30.59
CA PRO A 45 1.10 -20.11 -29.54
C PRO A 45 0.59 -19.29 -28.36
N LEU A 46 0.58 -19.91 -27.17
CA LEU A 46 0.23 -19.26 -25.91
C LEU A 46 1.08 -17.99 -25.78
N LEU A 47 0.44 -16.84 -26.00
CA LEU A 47 1.01 -15.53 -25.68
C LEU A 47 1.50 -15.61 -24.24
N ALA A 48 2.81 -15.48 -24.05
CA ALA A 48 3.40 -15.41 -22.72
C ALA A 48 2.60 -14.38 -21.90
N PRO A 49 2.27 -14.68 -20.64
CA PRO A 49 1.47 -13.77 -19.83
C PRO A 49 2.14 -12.40 -19.81
N PRO A 50 1.37 -11.30 -19.93
CA PRO A 50 1.93 -9.96 -19.92
C PRO A 50 2.73 -9.80 -18.62
N SER A 51 4.01 -9.44 -18.76
CA SER A 51 4.86 -9.11 -17.62
C SER A 51 4.19 -7.94 -16.89
N LEU A 52 3.65 -8.22 -15.70
CA LEU A 52 3.10 -7.21 -14.81
C LEU A 52 4.18 -6.13 -14.59
N PRO A 53 3.82 -4.84 -14.60
CA PRO A 53 4.78 -3.80 -14.30
C PRO A 53 5.37 -4.10 -12.92
N SER A 54 6.69 -4.28 -12.87
CA SER A 54 7.45 -4.41 -11.64
C SER A 54 7.10 -3.20 -10.78
N LYS A 55 6.38 -3.43 -9.68
CA LYS A 55 6.16 -2.41 -8.67
C LYS A 55 7.54 -1.91 -8.25
N THR A 56 7.79 -0.62 -8.38
CA THR A 56 9.04 -0.02 -7.91
C THR A 56 9.05 -0.13 -6.40
N GLU A 57 9.58 -1.23 -5.86
CA GLU A 57 9.74 -1.41 -4.41
C GLU A 57 10.70 -0.32 -3.93
N PHE A 58 10.27 0.46 -2.93
CA PHE A 58 11.15 1.46 -2.32
C PHE A 58 12.28 0.74 -1.61
N ASP A 59 13.51 1.07 -2.00
CA ASP A 59 14.68 0.48 -1.38
C ASP A 59 14.86 1.07 0.03
N LEU A 60 14.54 0.27 1.04
CA LEU A 60 14.71 0.64 2.45
C LEU A 60 16.18 0.88 2.80
N SER A 61 17.15 0.52 1.94
CA SER A 61 18.55 0.88 2.10
C SER A 61 18.80 2.40 2.10
N GLN A 62 17.84 3.18 1.57
CA GLN A 62 17.89 4.65 1.59
C GLN A 62 17.49 5.26 2.95
N LEU A 63 17.01 4.44 3.88
CA LEU A 63 16.66 4.88 5.22
C LEU A 63 17.91 4.91 6.09
N ILE A 64 18.25 6.08 6.61
CA ILE A 64 19.42 6.25 7.46
C ILE A 64 18.96 6.30 8.92
N TYR A 65 19.31 5.26 9.67
CA TYR A 65 19.06 5.19 11.10
C TYR A 65 20.21 5.85 11.88
N ASN A 66 19.97 7.07 12.38
CA ASN A 66 21.02 7.95 12.91
C ASN A 66 21.19 7.91 14.43
N CYS A 67 20.13 7.65 15.18
CA CYS A 67 20.17 7.81 16.63
C CYS A 67 19.12 6.95 17.34
N PHE A 68 19.54 6.31 18.44
CA PHE A 68 18.70 5.57 19.37
C PHE A 68 18.58 6.35 20.68
N LEU A 69 17.36 6.45 21.22
CA LEU A 69 17.14 7.00 22.56
C LEU A 69 16.18 6.08 23.33
N GLU A 70 16.64 5.56 24.47
CA GLU A 70 15.82 4.80 25.41
C GLU A 70 15.56 5.63 26.67
N THR A 71 14.30 5.74 27.04
CA THR A 71 13.86 6.48 28.23
C THR A 71 12.79 5.69 28.97
N ASN A 72 12.43 6.14 30.17
CA ASN A 72 11.30 5.59 30.92
C ASN A 72 9.95 5.72 30.18
N LYS A 73 9.88 6.55 29.12
CA LYS A 73 8.69 6.72 28.28
C LYS A 73 8.67 5.79 27.06
N GLY A 74 9.73 5.02 26.84
CA GLY A 74 9.88 4.12 25.70
C GLY A 74 11.14 4.37 24.88
N LYS A 75 11.22 3.66 23.75
CA LYS A 75 12.32 3.71 22.79
C LYS A 75 11.95 4.59 21.60
N PHE A 76 12.88 5.44 21.22
CA PHE A 76 12.75 6.40 20.12
C PHE A 76 13.92 6.26 19.16
N ILE A 77 13.65 6.56 17.90
CA ILE A 77 14.66 6.65 16.87
C ILE A 77 14.59 7.98 16.13
N LEU A 78 15.74 8.38 15.62
CA LEU A 78 15.84 9.40 14.59
C LEU A 78 16.09 8.71 13.25
N LEU A 79 15.11 8.79 12.35
CA LEU A 79 15.16 8.19 11.01
C LEU A 79 15.22 9.30 9.96
N LYS A 80 16.21 9.23 9.07
CA LYS A 80 16.31 10.13 7.91
C LYS A 80 15.78 9.41 6.67
N ILE A 81 14.81 10.05 6.02
CA ILE A 81 14.09 9.56 4.84
C ILE A 81 14.30 10.59 3.73
N GLY A 82 15.24 10.32 2.83
CA GLY A 82 15.70 11.33 1.88
C GLY A 82 16.30 12.53 2.61
N GLU A 83 15.74 13.72 2.40
CA GLU A 83 16.16 14.95 3.09
C GLU A 83 15.48 15.19 4.44
N ASN A 84 14.37 14.48 4.70
CA ASN A 84 13.58 14.68 5.90
C ASN A 84 14.11 13.85 7.06
N THR A 85 14.09 14.42 8.26
CA THR A 85 14.44 13.71 9.48
C THR A 85 13.22 13.67 10.39
N VAL A 86 12.85 12.48 10.85
CA VAL A 86 11.67 12.24 11.68
C VAL A 86 12.04 11.45 12.93
N VAL A 87 11.39 11.80 14.04
CA VAL A 87 11.47 11.04 15.29
C VAL A 87 10.29 10.09 15.36
N LEU A 88 10.56 8.80 15.58
CA LEU A 88 9.56 7.75 15.61
C LEU A 88 9.73 6.89 16.86
N LYS A 89 8.63 6.38 17.40
CA LYS A 89 8.61 5.31 18.41
C LYS A 89 8.06 4.01 17.83
N GLU A 90 8.13 2.95 18.61
CA GLU A 90 7.52 1.67 18.27
C GLU A 90 6.01 1.82 18.04
N GLY A 91 5.49 1.22 16.97
CA GLY A 91 4.11 1.32 16.52
C GLY A 91 3.79 2.54 15.66
N ASP A 92 4.68 3.54 15.58
CA ASP A 92 4.42 4.72 14.76
C ASP A 92 4.47 4.39 13.27
N PRO A 93 3.54 4.95 12.47
CA PRO A 93 3.63 4.89 11.03
C PRO A 93 4.59 5.96 10.48
N PHE A 94 5.28 5.63 9.41
CA PHE A 94 5.99 6.60 8.60
C PHE A 94 5.73 6.37 7.11
N TYR A 95 5.97 7.39 6.30
CA TYR A 95 5.78 7.32 4.85
C TYR A 95 7.11 7.48 4.13
N ALA A 96 7.40 6.57 3.20
CA ALA A 96 8.52 6.68 2.29
C ALA A 96 8.04 6.30 0.88
N ASN A 97 8.33 7.14 -0.11
CA ASN A 97 7.95 6.93 -1.52
C ASN A 97 6.46 6.57 -1.72
N ASN A 98 5.55 7.30 -1.06
CA ASN A 98 4.10 7.03 -1.05
C ASN A 98 3.66 5.67 -0.47
N HIS A 99 4.56 4.93 0.17
CA HIS A 99 4.26 3.72 0.91
C HIS A 99 4.26 4.00 2.41
N LYS A 100 3.30 3.40 3.11
CA LYS A 100 3.17 3.50 4.56
C LYS A 100 3.83 2.29 5.21
N TYR A 101 4.71 2.56 6.16
CA TYR A 101 5.45 1.58 6.93
C TYR A 101 5.15 1.74 8.42
N PHE A 102 5.38 0.68 9.20
CA PHE A 102 5.22 0.71 10.65
C PHE A 102 6.47 0.22 11.35
N ILE A 103 6.86 0.90 12.42
CA ILE A 103 7.96 0.43 13.27
C ILE A 103 7.46 -0.66 14.20
N ARG A 104 8.08 -1.84 14.14
CA ARG A 104 7.72 -3.01 14.96
C ARG A 104 8.61 -3.20 16.17
N ASN A 105 9.89 -2.86 16.06
CA ASN A 105 10.85 -2.98 17.14
C ASN A 105 11.98 -1.97 16.92
N ILE A 106 12.51 -1.46 18.02
CA ILE A 106 13.63 -0.54 18.06
C ILE A 106 14.68 -1.12 19.00
N THR A 107 15.92 -1.23 18.50
CA THR A 107 17.10 -1.57 19.29
C THR A 107 18.19 -0.54 19.04
N SER A 108 19.26 -0.57 19.83
CA SER A 108 20.41 0.31 19.63
C SER A 108 21.12 0.10 18.28
N ASN A 109 20.92 -1.05 17.64
CA ASN A 109 21.71 -1.48 16.49
C ASN A 109 20.89 -1.65 15.21
N TYR A 110 19.57 -1.83 15.35
CA TYR A 110 18.67 -2.02 14.22
C TYR A 110 17.23 -1.69 14.59
N ILE A 111 16.42 -1.48 13.57
CA ILE A 111 14.97 -1.37 13.66
C ILE A 111 14.34 -2.45 12.78
N THR A 112 13.17 -2.94 13.17
CA THR A 112 12.35 -3.77 12.29
C THR A 112 11.15 -2.99 11.84
N VAL A 113 10.92 -2.98 10.52
CA VAL A 113 9.86 -2.25 9.86
C VAL A 113 8.92 -3.25 9.18
N ASP A 114 7.63 -3.02 9.29
CA ASP A 114 6.60 -3.76 8.57
C ASP A 114 6.19 -3.02 7.30
N ASP A 115 6.34 -3.71 6.18
CA ASP A 115 5.92 -3.31 4.84
C ASP A 115 4.79 -4.25 4.37
N ALA A 116 3.55 -3.82 4.59
CA ALA A 116 2.35 -4.54 4.17
C ALA A 116 2.33 -6.05 4.53
N GLY A 117 2.85 -6.41 5.71
CA GLY A 117 2.93 -7.78 6.22
C GLY A 117 4.30 -8.43 6.06
N ARG A 118 5.26 -7.78 5.40
CA ARG A 118 6.65 -8.21 5.31
C ARG A 118 7.51 -7.45 6.32
N ILE A 119 8.16 -8.18 7.23
CA ILE A 119 9.06 -7.58 8.21
C ILE A 119 10.46 -7.48 7.60
N GLN A 120 11.01 -6.27 7.58
CA GLN A 120 12.36 -5.98 7.12
C GLN A 120 13.18 -5.41 8.28
N THR A 121 14.48 -5.72 8.30
CA THR A 121 15.39 -5.23 9.33
C THR A 121 16.33 -4.20 8.72
N ILE A 122 16.41 -3.03 9.33
CA ILE A 122 17.29 -1.94 8.92
C ILE A 122 18.30 -1.74 10.04
N TYR A 123 19.58 -1.92 9.72
CA TYR A 123 20.66 -1.75 10.69
C TYR A 123 21.01 -0.28 10.85
N PHE A 124 21.68 0.04 11.95
CA PHE A 124 22.25 1.35 12.18
C PHE A 124 23.24 1.66 11.06
N THR A 125 23.02 2.78 10.39
CA THR A 125 23.88 3.24 9.31
C THR A 125 24.32 4.66 9.62
N THR A 126 25.61 4.88 9.77
CA THR A 126 26.15 6.24 9.65
C THR A 126 26.11 6.58 8.17
N GLY A 127 25.11 7.34 7.73
CA GLY A 127 25.02 7.77 6.33
C GLY A 127 26.34 8.42 5.91
N ALA A 128 26.98 7.86 4.89
CA ALA A 128 28.07 8.56 4.22
C ALA A 128 27.46 9.79 3.55
N ASN A 129 27.98 10.96 3.91
CA ASN A 129 27.61 12.24 3.29
C ASN A 129 27.80 12.21 1.78
#